data_AF-A0A848WW73-F1
#
_entry.id   AF-A0A848WW73-F1
#
_cell.length_a   1.000
_cell.length_b   1.000
_cell.length_c   1.000
_cell.angle_alpha   90.00
_cell.angle_beta   90.00
_cell.angle_gamma   90.00
#
_symmetry.space_group_name_H-M   'P 1'
#
loop_
_entity.id
_entity.type
_entity.pdbx_description
1 polymer ?
#
loop_
_entity_poly.entity_id
_entity_poly.type
_entity_poly.pdbx_seq_one_letter_code
_entity_poly.pdbx_strand_id
1 'polypeptide(L)' 'MILVEGESDKVSFGNLENALAQPDTQLRLFGKPQVKGKRRMGVAIARGDSIDDARDTARAASEAVEISL' A
#
# COMPACT_ATOMS: atom_id res chain seq x y z
N MET A 1 1.81 -2.19 -5.17
CA MET A 1 2.27 -0.79 -5.01
C MET A 1 1.04 0.07 -4.72
N ILE A 2 1.12 1.07 -3.84
CA ILE A 2 -0.05 1.85 -3.44
C ILE A 2 -0.15 3.05 -4.37
N LEU A 3 -1.09 2.96 -5.30
CA LEU A 3 -1.34 3.95 -6.34
C LEU A 3 -2.69 4.58 -6.08
N VAL A 4 -2.69 5.90 -5.94
CA VAL A 4 -3.90 6.66 -5.66
C VAL A 4 -4.23 7.49 -6.89
N GLU A 5 -5.49 7.45 -7.30
CA GLU A 5 -6.02 8.23 -8.41
C GLU A 5 -7.15 9.15 -7.90
N GLY A 6 -7.02 10.45 -8.15
CA GLY A 6 -7.97 11.47 -7.73
C GLY A 6 -7.30 12.80 -7.42
N GLU A 7 -8.06 13.73 -6.87
CA GLU A 7 -7.57 15.03 -6.39
C GLU A 7 -8.03 15.23 -4.94
N SER A 8 -7.08 15.32 -4.01
CA SER A 8 -7.35 15.57 -2.59
C SER A 8 -6.09 16.04 -1.86
N ASP A 9 -6.28 16.91 -0.87
CA ASP A 9 -5.31 17.39 0.10
C ASP A 9 -5.43 16.71 1.48
N LYS A 10 -6.31 15.70 1.61
CA LYS A 10 -6.62 14.98 2.86
C LYS A 10 -6.61 13.46 2.69
N VAL A 11 -5.61 12.95 1.97
CA VAL A 11 -5.48 11.51 1.72
C VAL A 11 -5.28 10.75 3.03
N SER A 12 -6.14 9.77 3.28
CA SER A 12 -6.08 8.87 4.45
C SER A 12 -5.94 7.41 4.00
N PHE A 13 -5.20 6.62 4.78
CA PHE A 13 -4.98 5.19 4.52
C PHE A 13 -5.62 4.37 5.65
N GLY A 14 -6.54 3.49 5.28
CA GLY A 14 -7.29 2.61 6.19
C GLY A 14 -6.92 1.13 6.02
N ASN A 15 -7.56 0.30 6.83
CA ASN A 15 -7.40 -1.17 6.79
C ASN A 15 -5.94 -1.66 6.95
N LEU A 16 -5.11 -0.89 7.66
CA LEU A 16 -3.68 -1.15 7.81
C LEU A 16 -3.39 -2.44 8.58
N GLU A 17 -4.26 -2.81 9.53
CA GLU A 17 -4.14 -4.05 10.31
C GLU A 17 -4.21 -5.28 9.40
N ASN A 18 -5.22 -5.35 8.53
CA ASN A 18 -5.36 -6.45 7.57
C ASN A 18 -4.25 -6.42 6.51
N ALA A 19 -3.85 -5.23 6.05
CA ALA A 19 -2.74 -5.07 5.12
C ALA A 19 -1.39 -5.54 5.69
N LEU A 20 -1.23 -5.57 7.01
CA LEU A 20 -0.03 -6.01 7.74
C LEU A 20 -0.22 -7.34 8.48
N ALA A 21 -1.35 -8.03 8.29
CA ALA A 21 -1.66 -9.27 8.99
C ALA A 21 -0.73 -10.43 8.57
N GLN A 22 -0.23 -10.39 7.33
CA GLN A 22 0.75 -11.34 6.82
C GLN A 22 2.11 -11.11 7.50
N PRO A 23 2.78 -12.17 8.00
CA PRO A 23 4.14 -12.03 8.52
C PRO A 23 5.10 -11.53 7.44
N ASP A 24 6.24 -11.01 7.87
CA ASP A 24 7.31 -10.55 6.97
C ASP A 24 6.90 -9.49 5.94
N THR A 25 5.77 -8.83 6.17
CA THR A 25 5.23 -7.78 5.34
C THR A 25 5.55 -6.41 5.94
N GLN A 26 5.89 -5.44 5.10
CA GLN A 26 6.06 -4.05 5.50
C GLN A 26 5.31 -3.12 4.56
N LEU A 27 4.71 -2.08 5.13
CA LEU A 27 4.11 -0.97 4.41
C LEU A 27 4.96 0.28 4.57
N ARG A 28 5.29 0.94 3.45
CA ARG A 28 6.00 2.22 3.43
C ARG A 28 5.15 3.27 2.74
N LEU A 29 4.50 4.12 3.53
CA LEU A 29 3.73 5.26 3.07
C LEU A 29 4.66 6.49 2.97
N PHE A 30 4.60 7.23 1.86
CA PHE A 30 5.54 8.32 1.58
C PHE A 30 5.17 9.66 2.22
N GLY A 31 4.10 9.73 3.02
CA GLY A 31 3.69 10.95 3.74
C GLY A 31 3.38 12.14 2.83
N LYS A 32 2.96 11.89 1.58
CA LYS A 32 2.64 12.96 0.63
C LYS A 32 1.33 13.65 1.03
N PRO A 33 1.31 14.98 1.13
CA PRO A 33 0.15 15.72 1.66
C PRO A 33 -1.05 15.76 0.69
N GLN A 34 -0.82 15.50 -0.60
CA GLN A 34 -1.86 15.59 -1.61
C GLN A 34 -1.68 14.58 -2.74
N VAL A 35 -2.78 14.20 -3.37
CA VAL A 35 -2.81 13.50 -4.66
C VAL A 35 -3.41 14.44 -5.70
N LYS A 36 -2.82 14.46 -6.90
CA LYS A 36 -3.39 15.14 -8.07
C LYS A 36 -3.25 14.23 -9.28
N GLY A 37 -4.37 13.82 -9.85
CA GLY A 37 -4.40 12.76 -10.86
C GLY A 37 -3.91 11.44 -10.25
N LYS A 38 -2.86 10.85 -10.83
CA LYS A 38 -2.37 9.52 -10.44
C LYS A 38 -1.00 9.63 -9.75
N ARG A 39 -0.92 9.27 -8.47
CA ARG A 39 0.31 9.39 -7.67
C ARG A 39 0.62 8.12 -6.90
N ARG A 40 1.87 7.67 -6.95
CA ARG A 40 2.36 6.59 -6.09
C ARG A 40 2.51 7.11 -4.66
N MET A 41 1.72 6.61 -3.73
CA MET A 41 1.65 7.08 -2.34
C MET A 41 2.36 6.16 -1.35
N GLY A 42 2.63 4.92 -1.73
CA GLY A 42 3.41 4.01 -0.92
C GLY A 42 3.79 2.72 -1.64
N VAL A 43 4.42 1.82 -0.91
CA VAL A 43 4.82 0.49 -1.37
C VAL A 43 4.64 -0.52 -0.25
N ALA A 44 4.14 -1.70 -0.61
CA ALA A 44 4.19 -2.88 0.23
C ALA A 44 5.35 -3.76 -0.26
N ILE A 45 6.09 -4.33 0.69
CA ILE A 45 7.16 -5.30 0.45
C ILE A 45 6.92 -6.49 1.37
N ALA A 46 7.29 -7.67 0.91
CA ALA A 46 7.21 -8.90 1.69
C ALA A 46 8.44 -9.75 1.43
N ARG A 47 8.77 -10.61 2.39
CA ARG A 47 9.70 -11.73 2.20
C ARG A 47 8.89 -13.01 2.04
N GLY A 48 9.40 -13.94 1.24
CA GLY A 48 8.79 -15.24 1.03
C GLY A 48 9.86 -16.25 0.65
N ASP A 49 9.50 -17.53 0.68
CA ASP A 49 10.41 -18.63 0.35
C ASP A 49 10.76 -18.67 -1.15
N SER A 50 9.92 -18.06 -1.98
CA SER A 50 10.18 -17.81 -3.39
C SER A 50 9.91 -16.35 -3.77
N ILE A 51 10.41 -15.97 -4.96
CA ILE A 51 10.13 -14.65 -5.54
C ILE A 51 8.63 -14.48 -5.79
N ASP A 52 7.95 -15.54 -6.23
CA ASP A 52 6.52 -15.48 -6.54
C ASP A 52 5.70 -15.31 -5.25
N ASP A 53 6.00 -16.06 -4.20
CA ASP A 53 5.35 -15.91 -2.89
C ASP A 53 5.54 -14.50 -2.31
N ALA A 54 6.77 -13.97 -2.38
CA ALA A 54 7.08 -12.62 -1.92
C ALA A 54 6.30 -11.55 -2.72
N ARG A 55 6.14 -11.75 -4.02
CA ARG A 55 5.39 -10.82 -4.89
C ARG A 55 3.91 -10.88 -4.62
N ASP A 56 3.34 -12.08 -4.45
CA ASP A 56 1.93 -12.27 -4.18
C ASP A 56 1.55 -11.71 -2.81
N THR A 57 2.38 -11.95 -1.79
CA THR A 57 2.19 -11.39 -0.45
C THR A 57 2.26 -9.86 -0.46
N ALA A 58 3.29 -9.29 -1.09
CA ALA A 58 3.42 -7.84 -1.20
C ALA A 58 2.26 -7.22 -1.99
N ARG A 59 1.74 -7.92 -2.99
CA ARG A 59 0.59 -7.49 -3.79
C ARG A 59 -0.69 -7.50 -2.96
N ALA A 60 -0.98 -8.61 -2.27
CA ALA A 60 -2.14 -8.74 -1.40
C ALA A 60 -2.15 -7.65 -0.31
N ALA A 61 -1.00 -7.42 0.34
CA ALA A 61 -0.84 -6.35 1.32
C ALA A 61 -1.12 -4.96 0.73
N SER A 62 -0.65 -4.72 -0.50
CA SER A 62 -0.90 -3.45 -1.19
C SER A 62 -2.36 -3.24 -1.61
N GLU A 63 -3.08 -4.31 -1.93
CA GLU A 63 -4.49 -4.29 -2.36
C GLU A 63 -5.44 -4.20 -1.17
N ALA A 64 -5.03 -4.68 0.01
CA ALA A 64 -5.79 -4.56 1.24
C ALA A 64 -5.84 -3.13 1.81
N VAL A 65 -4.94 -2.22 1.40
CA VAL A 65 -4.94 -0.83 1.89
C VAL A 65 -6.14 -0.08 1.33
N GLU A 66 -7.00 0.41 2.20
CA GLU A 66 -8.10 1.29 1.84
C GLU A 66 -7.60 2.73 1.71
N ILE A 67 -8.08 3.44 0.70
CA ILE A 67 -7.71 4.83 0.44
C ILE A 67 -8.97 5.68 0.48
N SER A 68 -8.93 6.75 1.28
CA SER A 68 -9.97 7.79 1.31
C SER A 68 -9.38 9.13 0.88
N LEU A 69 -10.11 9.87 0.06
CA LEU A 69 -9.75 11.16 -0.53
C LEU A 69 -10.64 12.28 0.02
#